data_AF-X6FMN4-F1
#
_entry.id   AF-X6FMN4-F1
#
_cell.length_a   1.000
_cell.length_b   1.000
_cell.length_c   1.000
_cell.angle_alpha   90.00
_cell.angle_beta   90.00
_cell.angle_gamma   90.00
#
_symmetry.space_group_name_H-M   'P 1'
#
loop_
_entity.id
_entity.type
_entity.pdbx_description
1 polymer ?
#
loop_
_entity_poly.entity_id
_entity_poly.type
_entity_poly.pdbx_seq_one_letter_code
_entity_poly.pdbx_strand_id
1 'polypeptide(L)'
;MPIQTDFKFNQKHSGAPAVPKTTAKAISEVDFLGLLRELCGDEPAGNAQRTWKGPGFNMIWRPNKPDVTPGFGNQPHFLQLNMTDETLSFTDISGPTGIANRGLLQKDIFLGGVAYLQTINDSFDNTGQHFEPGVFNNVPETENPGESETVVRMGSIPHGTTINMQGRSFTAPEPRIEPTSIVPFRIGSVDDGVTDLLPFAEQDLSTPTDSRTDLTRVAELDQAHLDNPNLFLTDVLADQTITETVVLVLSSDSTLPGSVPDVGGGTANIAFLAGKGVPPAGGPNANTPRVSAVFWIERGADKDGKPLLQLQYTQRVILDFNGLSWPHVTVATLRPIDPSTVA
;
A
#
# COMPACT_ATOMS: atom_id res chain seq x y z
N MET A 1 -3.30 -35.17 -26.07
CA MET A 1 -1.95 -34.95 -25.51
C MET A 1 -2.11 -34.85 -24.01
N PRO A 2 -1.55 -35.77 -23.20
CA PRO A 2 -1.61 -35.63 -21.75
C PRO A 2 -0.75 -34.42 -21.35
N ILE A 3 -1.31 -33.54 -20.52
CA ILE A 3 -0.60 -32.41 -19.93
C ILE A 3 0.45 -33.01 -18.99
N GLN A 4 1.74 -32.81 -19.30
CA GLN A 4 2.82 -33.04 -18.35
C GLN A 4 2.64 -32.06 -17.19
N THR A 5 2.35 -32.59 -16.00
CA THR A 5 2.21 -31.84 -14.75
C THR A 5 3.49 -31.88 -13.90
N ASP A 6 4.58 -32.44 -14.43
CA ASP A 6 5.85 -32.65 -13.73
C ASP A 6 6.93 -31.66 -14.16
N PHE A 7 6.64 -30.35 -14.06
CA PHE A 7 7.70 -29.34 -14.08
C PHE A 7 8.51 -29.41 -12.77
N LYS A 8 9.61 -30.18 -12.77
CA LYS A 8 10.63 -30.07 -11.73
C LYS A 8 11.54 -28.89 -12.05
N PHE A 9 11.29 -27.73 -11.43
CA PHE A 9 12.23 -26.62 -11.42
C PHE A 9 13.49 -27.04 -10.65
N ASN A 10 14.52 -27.43 -11.38
CA ASN A 10 15.83 -27.76 -10.82
C ASN A 10 16.72 -26.52 -10.91
N GLN A 11 16.38 -25.45 -10.19
CA GLN A 11 17.22 -24.25 -10.17
C GLN A 11 18.51 -24.56 -9.40
N LYS A 12 19.63 -24.70 -10.13
CA LYS A 12 20.96 -24.80 -9.52
C LYS A 12 21.42 -23.40 -9.14
N HIS A 13 21.30 -23.10 -7.86
CA HIS A 13 21.83 -21.88 -7.26
C HIS A 13 23.26 -22.17 -6.73
N SER A 14 24.28 -21.50 -7.27
CA SER A 14 25.57 -21.34 -6.57
C SER A 14 25.27 -20.78 -5.18
N GLY A 15 25.77 -21.41 -4.12
CA GLY A 15 25.58 -20.91 -2.76
C GLY A 15 24.27 -21.26 -2.06
N ALA A 16 23.33 -21.98 -2.69
CA ALA A 16 22.28 -22.62 -1.88
C ALA A 16 22.96 -23.57 -0.88
N PRO A 17 22.61 -23.54 0.42
CA PRO A 17 23.13 -24.51 1.36
C PRO A 17 22.88 -25.89 0.76
N ALA A 18 23.94 -26.64 0.48
CA ALA A 18 23.81 -28.01 0.02
C ALA A 18 23.15 -28.76 1.17
N VAL A 19 21.82 -28.95 1.14
CA VAL A 19 21.09 -29.66 2.18
C VAL A 19 21.64 -31.09 2.18
N PRO A 20 22.47 -31.47 3.17
CA PRO A 20 22.89 -32.85 3.29
C PRO A 20 21.62 -33.62 3.65
N LYS A 21 21.35 -34.71 2.92
CA LYS A 21 20.16 -35.56 3.09
C LYS A 21 20.01 -36.22 4.48
N THR A 22 20.73 -35.78 5.50
CA THR A 22 20.82 -36.44 6.81
C THR A 22 20.65 -35.53 8.02
N THR A 23 20.26 -34.26 7.86
CA THR A 23 20.03 -33.36 9.01
C THR A 23 18.75 -32.53 8.86
N ALA A 24 17.61 -33.21 8.86
CA ALA A 24 16.28 -32.59 9.07
C ALA A 24 16.08 -32.04 10.50
N LYS A 25 17.16 -31.72 11.23
CA LYS A 25 17.11 -31.39 12.67
C LYS A 25 18.07 -30.29 13.12
N ALA A 26 18.64 -29.51 12.20
CA ALA A 26 19.51 -28.39 12.53
C ALA A 26 19.55 -27.33 11.43
N ILE A 27 18.40 -26.97 10.85
CA ILE A 27 18.25 -25.63 10.28
C ILE A 27 17.80 -24.78 11.47
N SER A 28 18.68 -23.94 12.00
CA SER A 28 18.20 -22.73 12.65
C SER A 28 17.41 -22.00 11.56
N GLU A 29 16.08 -22.02 11.64
CA GLU A 29 15.21 -21.39 10.64
C GLU A 29 15.62 -19.93 10.52
N VAL A 30 16.38 -19.59 9.47
CA VAL A 30 16.68 -18.21 9.15
C VAL A 30 15.33 -17.59 8.81
N ASP A 31 14.86 -16.68 9.65
CA ASP A 31 13.66 -15.92 9.33
C ASP A 31 13.98 -14.92 8.22
N PHE A 32 13.64 -15.28 6.99
CA PHE A 32 13.84 -14.41 5.84
C PHE A 32 12.93 -13.18 5.88
N LEU A 33 11.80 -13.20 6.62
CA LEU A 33 10.84 -12.10 6.61
C LEU A 33 11.27 -10.91 7.46
N GLY A 34 12.09 -11.12 8.49
CA GLY A 34 12.39 -10.09 9.47
C GLY A 34 11.10 -9.46 10.01
N LEU A 35 11.02 -8.12 10.01
CA LEU A 35 9.83 -7.41 10.49
C LEU A 35 8.57 -7.61 9.65
N LEU A 36 8.66 -8.11 8.40
CA LEU A 36 7.48 -8.46 7.62
C LEU A 36 6.72 -9.67 8.18
N ARG A 37 7.37 -10.45 9.08
CA ARG A 37 6.73 -11.55 9.83
C ARG A 37 5.45 -11.09 10.52
N GLU A 38 5.41 -9.84 10.97
CA GLU A 38 4.25 -9.27 11.66
C GLU A 38 2.99 -9.16 10.80
N LEU A 39 3.11 -9.17 9.46
CA LEU A 39 1.96 -9.15 8.55
C LEU A 39 1.23 -10.49 8.50
N CYS A 40 1.95 -11.62 8.57
CA CYS A 40 1.40 -12.97 8.42
C CYS A 40 1.42 -13.81 9.71
N GLY A 41 2.20 -13.42 10.72
CA GLY A 41 2.44 -14.21 11.92
C GLY A 41 3.27 -15.48 11.64
N ASP A 42 3.15 -16.45 12.55
CA ASP A 42 3.90 -17.72 12.52
C ASP A 42 3.03 -18.94 12.17
N GLU A 43 1.71 -18.79 12.19
CA GLU A 43 0.77 -19.91 12.11
C GLU A 43 -0.02 -19.93 10.78
N PRO A 44 -0.32 -21.13 10.24
CA PRO A 44 0.22 -22.42 10.65
C PRO A 44 1.72 -22.54 10.33
N ALA A 45 2.46 -23.24 11.19
CA ALA A 45 3.88 -23.50 10.97
C ALA A 45 4.16 -24.04 9.55
N GLY A 46 5.11 -23.41 8.85
CA GLY A 46 5.50 -23.75 7.47
C GLY A 46 4.60 -23.18 6.37
N ASN A 47 3.50 -22.51 6.71
CA ASN A 47 2.64 -21.78 5.78
C ASN A 47 1.93 -20.62 6.51
N ALA A 48 2.71 -19.77 7.17
CA ALA A 48 2.16 -18.71 8.01
C ALA A 48 1.26 -17.77 7.21
N GLN A 49 0.07 -17.50 7.74
CA GLN A 49 -0.92 -16.68 7.05
C GLN A 49 -1.78 -15.91 8.05
N ARG A 50 -2.18 -14.69 7.67
CA ARG A 50 -3.08 -13.86 8.47
C ARG A 50 -3.95 -13.00 7.57
N THR A 51 -5.22 -12.91 7.93
CA THR A 51 -6.15 -11.95 7.31
C THR A 51 -6.45 -10.85 8.31
N TRP A 52 -6.40 -9.62 7.83
CA TRP A 52 -6.77 -8.41 8.54
C TRP A 52 -8.04 -7.85 7.93
N LYS A 53 -8.98 -7.43 8.77
CA LYS A 53 -10.23 -6.81 8.33
C LYS A 53 -10.59 -5.63 9.22
N GLY A 54 -11.19 -4.60 8.64
CA GLY A 54 -11.63 -3.44 9.39
C GLY A 54 -12.09 -2.31 8.48
N PRO A 55 -12.56 -1.21 9.10
CA PRO A 55 -13.02 -0.04 8.38
C PRO A 55 -11.86 0.83 7.90
N GLY A 56 -12.16 1.66 6.91
CA GLY A 56 -11.28 2.68 6.39
C GLY A 56 -12.03 3.84 5.73
N PHE A 57 -11.25 4.71 5.11
CA PHE A 57 -11.74 5.82 4.33
C PHE A 57 -10.87 5.99 3.09
N ASN A 58 -11.53 6.30 1.97
CA ASN A 58 -10.87 6.52 0.70
C ASN A 58 -11.39 7.80 0.04
N MET A 59 -10.45 8.63 -0.39
CA MET A 59 -10.70 9.84 -1.15
C MET A 59 -9.91 9.81 -2.46
N ILE A 60 -10.62 10.08 -3.57
CA ILE A 60 -10.11 9.98 -4.94
C ILE A 60 -10.53 11.23 -5.74
N TRP A 61 -9.57 11.88 -6.37
CA TRP A 61 -9.83 12.86 -7.43
C TRP A 61 -9.87 12.20 -8.80
N ARG A 62 -11.08 12.05 -9.34
CA ARG A 62 -11.27 11.40 -10.64
C ARG A 62 -11.23 12.42 -11.77
N PRO A 63 -10.60 12.12 -12.91
CA PRO A 63 -10.87 12.84 -14.14
C PRO A 63 -12.35 12.71 -14.49
N ASN A 64 -12.99 13.81 -14.88
CA ASN A 64 -14.37 13.84 -15.30
C ASN A 64 -14.48 14.46 -16.69
N LYS A 65 -15.29 13.86 -17.56
CA LYS A 65 -15.61 14.42 -18.88
C LYS A 65 -17.12 14.71 -18.91
N PRO A 66 -17.56 15.90 -18.50
CA PRO A 66 -18.98 16.21 -18.28
C PRO A 66 -19.93 15.78 -19.40
N ASP A 67 -19.50 15.92 -20.66
CA ASP A 67 -20.30 15.54 -21.84
C ASP A 67 -20.58 14.01 -21.93
N VAL A 68 -19.80 13.18 -21.24
CA VAL A 68 -19.91 11.71 -21.23
C VAL A 68 -20.41 11.21 -19.87
N THR A 69 -20.18 11.96 -18.80
CA THR A 69 -20.50 11.61 -17.41
C THR A 69 -21.38 12.69 -16.75
N PRO A 70 -22.58 12.99 -17.29
CA PRO A 70 -23.40 14.12 -16.82
C PRO A 70 -23.88 13.99 -15.37
N GLY A 71 -23.83 12.78 -14.79
CA GLY A 71 -24.17 12.53 -13.38
C GLY A 71 -23.03 12.83 -12.40
N PHE A 72 -21.85 13.25 -12.86
CA PHE A 72 -20.67 13.57 -12.04
C PHE A 72 -20.33 15.06 -12.09
N GLY A 73 -21.35 15.90 -12.31
CA GLY A 73 -21.22 17.34 -12.38
C GLY A 73 -20.50 17.86 -13.61
N ASN A 74 -20.32 19.19 -13.64
CA ASN A 74 -19.83 19.92 -14.81
C ASN A 74 -18.32 20.26 -14.78
N GLN A 75 -17.61 19.84 -13.74
CA GLN A 75 -16.17 20.06 -13.61
C GLN A 75 -15.36 19.00 -14.37
N PRO A 76 -14.12 19.27 -14.80
CA PRO A 76 -13.24 18.29 -15.43
C PRO A 76 -12.65 17.28 -14.42
N HIS A 77 -13.11 17.32 -13.18
CA HIS A 77 -12.73 16.45 -12.07
C HIS A 77 -13.97 16.10 -11.24
N PHE A 78 -13.87 15.06 -10.43
CA PHE A 78 -14.88 14.66 -9.46
C PHE A 78 -14.22 14.18 -8.18
N LEU A 79 -14.66 14.69 -7.03
CA LEU A 79 -14.19 14.23 -5.72
C LEU A 79 -15.01 13.04 -5.23
N GLN A 80 -14.46 11.84 -5.39
CA GLN A 80 -15.07 10.63 -4.87
C GLN A 80 -14.61 10.39 -3.43
N LEU A 81 -15.58 10.23 -2.54
CA LEU A 81 -15.43 9.92 -1.12
C LEU A 81 -16.14 8.60 -0.82
N ASN A 82 -15.50 7.70 -0.08
CA ASN A 82 -16.08 6.43 0.36
C ASN A 82 -15.61 6.09 1.77
N MET A 83 -16.54 5.73 2.66
CA MET A 83 -16.20 4.88 3.80
C MET A 83 -15.99 3.45 3.27
N THR A 84 -14.99 2.74 3.79
CA THR A 84 -14.59 1.45 3.23
C THR A 84 -14.59 0.32 4.25
N ASP A 85 -14.90 -0.88 3.77
CA ASP A 85 -14.64 -2.14 4.46
C ASP A 85 -13.52 -2.87 3.73
N GLU A 86 -12.41 -3.09 4.42
CA GLU A 86 -11.18 -3.60 3.81
C GLU A 86 -10.81 -4.96 4.34
N THR A 87 -10.23 -5.78 3.47
CA THR A 87 -9.60 -7.05 3.84
C THR A 87 -8.21 -7.14 3.21
N LEU A 88 -7.20 -7.44 4.04
CA LEU A 88 -5.83 -7.70 3.63
C LEU A 88 -5.44 -9.11 4.09
N SER A 89 -5.20 -10.01 3.14
CA SER A 89 -4.72 -11.37 3.42
C SER A 89 -3.25 -11.48 3.09
N PHE A 90 -2.46 -12.04 4.01
CA PHE A 90 -1.02 -12.23 3.86
C PHE A 90 -0.65 -13.71 4.00
N THR A 91 0.30 -14.17 3.19
CA THR A 91 0.84 -15.54 3.24
C THR A 91 2.35 -15.50 3.06
N ASP A 92 3.09 -16.15 3.97
CA ASP A 92 4.54 -16.35 3.82
C ASP A 92 4.81 -17.24 2.61
N ILE A 93 5.59 -16.71 1.67
CA ILE A 93 6.00 -17.39 0.44
C ILE A 93 7.53 -17.52 0.33
N SER A 94 8.26 -17.27 1.42
CA SER A 94 9.72 -17.32 1.45
C SER A 94 10.24 -18.74 1.14
N GLY A 95 9.53 -19.76 1.64
CA GLY A 95 9.97 -21.14 1.62
C GLY A 95 11.24 -21.38 2.47
N PRO A 96 11.74 -22.63 2.52
CA PRO A 96 12.85 -23.00 3.41
C PRO A 96 14.21 -22.42 2.99
N THR A 97 14.32 -21.85 1.79
CA THR A 97 15.57 -21.34 1.23
C THR A 97 15.54 -19.84 0.94
N GLY A 98 14.43 -19.16 1.23
CA GLY A 98 14.17 -17.82 0.74
C GLY A 98 13.95 -17.78 -0.78
N ILE A 99 13.56 -16.61 -1.27
CA ILE A 99 13.38 -16.32 -2.69
C ILE A 99 14.74 -15.93 -3.28
N ALA A 100 15.32 -16.82 -4.08
CA ALA A 100 16.68 -16.66 -4.58
C ALA A 100 16.78 -15.64 -5.73
N ASN A 101 17.70 -14.69 -5.60
CA ASN A 101 18.12 -13.77 -6.66
C ASN A 101 19.60 -13.97 -7.00
N ARG A 102 19.88 -14.08 -8.30
CA ARG A 102 21.25 -14.29 -8.81
C ARG A 102 22.02 -12.97 -8.86
N GLY A 103 23.22 -12.96 -8.28
CA GLY A 103 24.12 -11.81 -8.32
C GLY A 103 25.08 -11.89 -9.51
N LEU A 104 25.22 -10.79 -10.27
CA LEU A 104 26.32 -10.63 -11.25
C LEU A 104 27.49 -9.86 -10.66
N LEU A 105 27.21 -8.76 -9.95
CA LEU A 105 28.20 -7.83 -9.39
C LEU A 105 28.39 -8.00 -7.88
N GLN A 106 27.66 -8.94 -7.28
CA GLN A 106 27.75 -9.35 -5.88
C GLN A 106 27.39 -10.83 -5.79
N LYS A 107 27.46 -11.42 -4.59
CA LYS A 107 26.97 -12.78 -4.35
C LYS A 107 25.44 -12.84 -4.53
N ASP A 108 24.95 -14.06 -4.66
CA ASP A 108 23.51 -14.32 -4.66
C ASP A 108 22.89 -13.89 -3.32
N ILE A 109 21.70 -13.31 -3.39
CA ILE A 109 20.91 -12.91 -2.23
C ILE A 109 19.62 -13.73 -2.17
N PHE A 110 19.02 -13.81 -0.99
CA PHE A 110 17.80 -14.57 -0.75
C PHE A 110 16.82 -13.68 0.02
N LEU A 111 15.67 -13.44 -0.58
CA LEU A 111 14.65 -12.54 -0.03
C LEU A 111 13.68 -13.32 0.86
N GLY A 112 13.11 -12.66 1.86
CA GLY A 112 11.83 -13.06 2.43
C GLY A 112 10.69 -12.51 1.60
N GLY A 113 9.58 -13.24 1.48
CA GLY A 113 8.42 -12.80 0.73
C GLY A 113 7.11 -13.09 1.44
N VAL A 114 6.21 -12.11 1.43
CA VAL A 114 4.82 -12.24 1.87
C VAL A 114 3.92 -11.89 0.70
N ALA A 115 3.19 -12.87 0.17
CA ALA A 115 2.13 -12.59 -0.80
C ALA A 115 1.00 -11.84 -0.08
N TYR A 116 0.41 -10.84 -0.72
CA TYR A 116 -0.78 -10.19 -0.20
C TYR A 116 -1.90 -10.08 -1.23
N LEU A 117 -3.12 -10.03 -0.72
CA LEU A 117 -4.31 -9.65 -1.47
C LEU A 117 -5.11 -8.62 -0.67
N GLN A 118 -5.34 -7.46 -1.27
CA GLN A 118 -6.24 -6.43 -0.77
C GLN A 118 -7.57 -6.45 -1.52
N THR A 119 -8.67 -6.36 -0.80
CA THR A 119 -10.00 -6.11 -1.35
C THR A 119 -10.68 -5.01 -0.54
N ILE A 120 -11.29 -4.06 -1.23
CA ILE A 120 -11.98 -2.92 -0.61
C ILE A 120 -13.40 -2.85 -1.15
N ASN A 121 -14.38 -2.76 -0.26
CA ASN A 121 -15.77 -2.49 -0.58
C ASN A 121 -16.19 -1.12 -0.05
N ASP A 122 -17.17 -0.49 -0.70
CA ASP A 122 -17.85 0.71 -0.17
C ASP A 122 -18.78 0.27 0.98
N SER A 123 -18.62 0.85 2.16
CA SER A 123 -19.42 0.49 3.33
C SER A 123 -20.90 0.86 3.21
N PHE A 124 -21.27 1.78 2.32
CA PHE A 124 -22.65 2.21 2.12
C PHE A 124 -23.50 1.15 1.40
N ASP A 125 -22.96 0.52 0.36
CA ASP A 125 -23.71 -0.43 -0.48
C ASP A 125 -22.98 -1.76 -0.76
N ASN A 126 -21.84 -1.99 -0.12
CA ASN A 126 -21.00 -3.19 -0.23
C ASN A 126 -20.53 -3.48 -1.68
N THR A 127 -20.50 -2.47 -2.53
CA THR A 127 -19.96 -2.61 -3.89
C THR A 127 -18.44 -2.66 -3.85
N GLY A 128 -17.84 -3.57 -4.62
CA GLY A 128 -16.39 -3.68 -4.72
C GLY A 128 -15.76 -2.44 -5.36
N GLN A 129 -14.83 -1.81 -4.65
CA GLN A 129 -14.13 -0.59 -5.07
C GLN A 129 -12.72 -0.89 -5.58
N HIS A 130 -12.00 -1.82 -4.93
CA HIS A 130 -10.60 -2.10 -5.25
C HIS A 130 -10.26 -3.57 -5.05
N PHE A 131 -9.30 -4.05 -5.83
CA PHE A 131 -8.72 -5.39 -5.75
C PHE A 131 -7.23 -5.26 -6.07
N GLU A 132 -6.34 -5.78 -5.24
CA GLU A 132 -4.90 -5.65 -5.48
C GLU A 132 -4.13 -6.86 -4.96
N PRO A 133 -3.63 -7.74 -5.84
CA PRO A 133 -2.67 -8.76 -5.46
C PRO A 133 -1.25 -8.21 -5.55
N GLY A 134 -0.36 -8.73 -4.71
CA GLY A 134 1.03 -8.34 -4.72
C GLY A 134 1.92 -9.14 -3.79
N VAL A 135 3.14 -8.65 -3.59
CA VAL A 135 4.15 -9.24 -2.71
C VAL A 135 4.87 -8.15 -1.94
N PHE A 136 5.03 -8.35 -0.64
CA PHE A 136 6.05 -7.67 0.15
C PHE A 136 7.32 -8.51 0.21
N ASN A 137 8.49 -7.91 0.01
CA ASN A 137 9.76 -8.60 0.19
C ASN A 137 10.62 -7.93 1.27
N ASN A 138 11.29 -8.75 2.08
CA ASN A 138 12.40 -8.33 2.91
C ASN A 138 13.68 -8.60 2.11
N VAL A 139 14.42 -7.54 1.80
CA VAL A 139 15.63 -7.57 0.99
C VAL A 139 16.83 -7.40 1.93
N PRO A 140 17.75 -8.37 2.00
CA PRO A 140 18.94 -8.24 2.83
C PRO A 140 19.84 -7.12 2.29
N GLU A 141 20.79 -6.68 3.11
CA GLU A 141 21.84 -5.74 2.71
C GLU A 141 22.51 -6.21 1.40
N THR A 142 22.74 -5.27 0.49
CA THR A 142 23.37 -5.54 -0.81
C THR A 142 24.72 -4.83 -0.93
N GLU A 143 25.67 -5.48 -1.61
CA GLU A 143 26.98 -4.90 -1.90
C GLU A 143 26.98 -4.09 -3.21
N ASN A 144 26.12 -4.46 -4.16
CA ASN A 144 26.00 -3.78 -5.46
C ASN A 144 24.56 -3.86 -6.02
N PRO A 145 23.79 -2.74 -5.99
CA PRO A 145 24.14 -1.46 -5.35
C PRO A 145 24.39 -1.64 -3.86
N GLY A 146 25.18 -0.74 -3.27
CA GLY A 146 25.47 -0.76 -1.83
C GLY A 146 24.27 -0.19 -1.06
N GLU A 147 23.40 -1.04 -0.53
CA GLU A 147 22.17 -0.63 0.17
C GLU A 147 22.03 -1.39 1.47
N SER A 148 21.49 -0.73 2.51
CA SER A 148 21.09 -1.42 3.73
C SER A 148 19.96 -2.42 3.48
N GLU A 149 19.59 -3.21 4.49
CA GLU A 149 18.34 -3.97 4.45
C GLU A 149 17.16 -3.05 4.13
N THR A 150 16.28 -3.53 3.25
CA THR A 150 15.12 -2.78 2.75
C THR A 150 13.88 -3.66 2.70
N VAL A 151 12.72 -3.03 2.66
CA VAL A 151 11.45 -3.68 2.36
C VAL A 151 10.89 -3.17 1.04
N VAL A 152 10.23 -4.05 0.31
CA VAL A 152 9.63 -3.77 -0.99
C VAL A 152 8.16 -4.16 -0.95
N ARG A 153 7.27 -3.39 -1.59
CA ARG A 153 5.88 -3.76 -1.90
C ARG A 153 5.66 -3.62 -3.40
N MET A 154 5.34 -4.72 -4.04
CA MET A 154 4.95 -4.76 -5.46
C MET A 154 3.48 -5.13 -5.57
N GLY A 155 2.72 -4.40 -6.38
CA GLY A 155 1.27 -4.58 -6.52
C GLY A 155 0.77 -4.36 -7.94
N SER A 156 -0.32 -5.02 -8.31
CA SER A 156 -1.03 -4.83 -9.59
C SER A 156 -2.44 -4.31 -9.36
N ILE A 157 -2.75 -3.13 -9.90
CA ILE A 157 -3.99 -2.41 -9.65
C ILE A 157 -4.90 -2.52 -10.89
N PRO A 158 -6.18 -2.93 -10.75
CA PRO A 158 -7.10 -3.21 -11.86
C PRO A 158 -7.45 -1.96 -12.67
N HIS A 159 -7.16 -0.77 -12.15
CA HIS A 159 -7.28 0.50 -12.86
C HIS A 159 -6.19 0.73 -13.90
N GLY A 160 -5.21 -0.18 -14.02
CA GLY A 160 -4.20 -0.18 -15.08
C GLY A 160 -2.82 0.33 -14.65
N THR A 161 -2.49 0.20 -13.37
CA THR A 161 -1.17 0.59 -12.84
C THR A 161 -0.53 -0.58 -12.11
N THR A 162 0.77 -0.77 -12.25
CA THR A 162 1.55 -1.60 -11.33
C THR A 162 2.54 -0.72 -10.56
N ILE A 163 2.84 -1.11 -9.32
CA ILE A 163 3.72 -0.37 -8.43
C ILE A 163 4.88 -1.24 -7.97
N ASN A 164 6.02 -0.60 -7.76
CA ASN A 164 7.16 -1.13 -7.02
C ASN A 164 7.59 -0.05 -6.03
N MET A 165 7.14 -0.19 -4.79
CA MET A 165 7.52 0.71 -3.69
C MET A 165 8.62 0.05 -2.87
N GLN A 166 9.60 0.83 -2.46
CA GLN A 166 10.72 0.38 -1.65
C GLN A 166 10.88 1.27 -0.43
N GLY A 167 11.57 0.78 0.59
CA GLY A 167 11.74 1.55 1.80
C GLY A 167 12.34 0.75 2.94
N ARG A 168 11.98 1.11 4.17
CA ARG A 168 12.59 0.57 5.40
C ARG A 168 11.53 0.05 6.36
N SER A 169 11.96 -0.91 7.17
CA SER A 169 11.22 -1.39 8.33
C SER A 169 12.01 -1.10 9.62
N PHE A 170 11.30 -0.78 10.69
CA PHE A 170 11.90 -0.57 12.02
C PHE A 170 10.84 -0.68 13.13
N THR A 171 11.27 -0.74 14.39
CA THR A 171 10.38 -0.71 15.55
C THR A 171 10.35 0.67 16.23
N ALA A 172 9.22 1.02 16.82
CA ALA A 172 9.00 2.23 17.61
C ALA A 172 8.08 1.90 18.81
N PRO A 173 8.10 2.70 19.89
CA PRO A 173 7.19 2.49 21.02
C PRO A 173 5.73 2.85 20.68
N GLU A 174 5.52 3.79 19.74
CA GLU A 174 4.21 4.29 19.31
C GLU A 174 4.27 4.67 17.81
N PRO A 175 3.14 4.67 17.08
CA PRO A 175 3.11 5.12 15.70
C PRO A 175 3.30 6.64 15.63
N ARG A 176 4.08 7.09 14.64
CA ARG A 176 4.12 8.50 14.25
C ARG A 176 3.30 8.69 12.98
N ILE A 177 2.11 9.26 13.12
CA ILE A 177 1.17 9.50 12.02
C ILE A 177 1.12 11.00 11.75
N GLU A 178 1.78 11.42 10.68
CA GLU A 178 1.79 12.82 10.25
C GLU A 178 0.53 13.16 9.46
N PRO A 179 0.05 14.42 9.46
CA PRO A 179 -1.04 14.84 8.60
C PRO A 179 -0.79 14.56 7.12
N THR A 180 -1.84 14.24 6.38
CA THR A 180 -1.79 14.03 4.92
C THR A 180 -2.75 14.96 4.22
N SER A 181 -2.26 15.71 3.23
CA SER A 181 -3.08 16.67 2.48
C SER A 181 -3.72 16.03 1.25
N ILE A 182 -4.96 16.44 1.03
CA ILE A 182 -5.78 16.08 -0.13
C ILE A 182 -5.78 17.14 -1.25
N VAL A 183 -5.12 18.28 -1.02
CA VAL A 183 -5.22 19.46 -1.89
C VAL A 183 -4.37 19.25 -3.15
N PRO A 184 -4.94 19.41 -4.36
CA PRO A 184 -4.18 19.35 -5.60
C PRO A 184 -3.12 20.44 -5.70
N PHE A 185 -2.08 20.21 -6.51
CA PHE A 185 -1.02 21.17 -6.77
C PHE A 185 -0.54 21.06 -8.21
N ARG A 186 0.27 22.01 -8.67
CA ARG A 186 0.76 22.01 -10.06
C ARG A 186 1.74 20.87 -10.31
N ILE A 187 1.63 20.24 -11.48
CA ILE A 187 2.60 19.21 -11.90
C ILE A 187 4.01 19.84 -11.93
N GLY A 188 4.96 19.16 -11.30
CA GLY A 188 6.36 19.59 -11.20
C GLY A 188 6.66 20.48 -9.98
N SER A 189 5.65 20.88 -9.21
CA SER A 189 5.86 21.53 -7.90
C SER A 189 6.30 20.52 -6.85
N VAL A 190 6.95 21.02 -5.79
CA VAL A 190 7.31 20.20 -4.62
C VAL A 190 6.07 19.79 -3.87
N ASP A 191 6.04 18.52 -3.47
CA ASP A 191 4.94 17.92 -2.71
C ASP A 191 5.20 18.07 -1.21
N ASP A 192 5.08 19.30 -0.73
CA ASP A 192 5.38 19.70 0.65
C ASP A 192 4.12 20.10 1.45
N GLY A 193 2.94 19.97 0.83
CA GLY A 193 1.66 20.34 1.44
C GLY A 193 1.49 21.85 1.65
N VAL A 194 2.29 22.71 1.01
CA VAL A 194 2.18 24.17 1.12
C VAL A 194 2.41 24.91 -0.21
N THR A 195 3.26 24.40 -1.09
CA THR A 195 3.67 25.07 -2.33
C THR A 195 2.70 24.76 -3.47
N ASP A 196 2.30 25.80 -4.21
CA ASP A 196 1.43 25.71 -5.40
C ASP A 196 0.12 24.92 -5.21
N LEU A 197 -0.40 24.89 -3.98
CA LEU A 197 -1.68 24.27 -3.67
C LEU A 197 -2.83 25.00 -4.38
N LEU A 198 -3.80 24.22 -4.86
CA LEU A 198 -4.98 24.68 -5.58
C LEU A 198 -6.23 24.03 -4.96
N PRO A 199 -6.90 24.71 -4.01
CA PRO A 199 -8.11 24.20 -3.41
C PRO A 199 -9.30 24.27 -4.37
N PHE A 200 -10.20 23.29 -4.24
CA PHE A 200 -11.45 23.19 -5.00
C PHE A 200 -12.66 23.21 -4.06
N ALA A 201 -13.81 23.66 -4.58
CA ALA A 201 -15.06 23.79 -3.81
C ALA A 201 -15.55 22.44 -3.25
N GLU A 202 -15.27 21.36 -3.95
CA GLU A 202 -15.60 19.99 -3.55
C GLU A 202 -14.94 19.61 -2.22
N GLN A 203 -13.84 20.25 -1.84
CA GLN A 203 -13.18 19.96 -0.56
C GLN A 203 -13.93 20.55 0.63
N ASP A 204 -14.81 21.53 0.43
CA ASP A 204 -15.62 22.12 1.49
C ASP A 204 -16.97 21.40 1.57
N LEU A 205 -17.17 20.60 2.62
CA LEU A 205 -18.39 19.84 2.84
C LEU A 205 -19.64 20.73 2.99
N SER A 206 -19.47 22.00 3.38
CA SER A 206 -20.57 22.96 3.47
C SER A 206 -21.00 23.53 2.12
N THR A 207 -20.13 23.45 1.11
CA THR A 207 -20.42 23.92 -0.25
C THR A 207 -21.19 22.85 -1.04
N PRO A 208 -22.42 23.15 -1.51
CA PRO A 208 -23.15 22.24 -2.39
C PRO A 208 -22.48 22.15 -3.76
N THR A 209 -22.22 20.93 -4.23
CA THR A 209 -21.66 20.64 -5.56
C THR A 209 -22.18 19.28 -6.04
N ASP A 210 -22.30 19.13 -7.36
CA ASP A 210 -22.60 17.87 -8.04
C ASP A 210 -21.33 17.13 -8.50
N SER A 211 -20.16 17.74 -8.31
CA SER A 211 -18.85 17.20 -8.68
C SER A 211 -18.15 16.50 -7.50
N ARG A 212 -18.94 16.01 -6.53
CA ARG A 212 -18.52 15.24 -5.35
C ARG A 212 -19.51 14.11 -5.05
N THR A 213 -19.04 13.05 -4.36
CA THR A 213 -19.93 12.05 -3.76
C THR A 213 -21.05 12.72 -2.95
N ASP A 214 -22.29 12.21 -3.11
CA ASP A 214 -23.42 12.59 -2.27
C ASP A 214 -23.09 12.34 -0.79
N LEU A 215 -23.14 13.39 0.03
CA LEU A 215 -22.76 13.33 1.44
C LEU A 215 -23.63 12.38 2.27
N THR A 216 -24.82 12.02 1.79
CA THR A 216 -25.63 10.97 2.44
C THR A 216 -24.96 9.59 2.44
N ARG A 217 -24.01 9.35 1.53
CA ARG A 217 -23.21 8.11 1.47
C ARG A 217 -22.02 8.10 2.43
N VAL A 218 -21.65 9.26 2.97
CA VAL A 218 -20.52 9.47 3.88
C VAL A 218 -20.96 10.33 5.06
N ALA A 219 -22.13 10.05 5.62
CA ALA A 219 -22.77 10.90 6.63
C ALA A 219 -21.93 11.12 7.91
N GLU A 220 -20.97 10.24 8.18
CA GLU A 220 -20.04 10.32 9.31
C GLU A 220 -18.77 11.14 9.01
N LEU A 221 -18.55 11.55 7.77
CA LEU A 221 -17.39 12.35 7.39
C LEU A 221 -17.58 13.81 7.80
N ASP A 222 -16.64 14.35 8.58
CA ASP A 222 -16.54 15.78 8.87
C ASP A 222 -15.41 16.45 8.07
N GLN A 223 -15.36 17.79 8.15
CA GLN A 223 -14.40 18.59 7.40
C GLN A 223 -12.95 18.32 7.80
N ALA A 224 -12.69 18.10 9.09
CA ALA A 224 -11.33 17.87 9.59
C ALA A 224 -10.78 16.55 9.04
N HIS A 225 -11.62 15.50 9.04
CA HIS A 225 -11.30 14.20 8.47
C HIS A 225 -11.10 14.24 6.95
N LEU A 226 -11.84 15.09 6.23
CA LEU A 226 -11.59 15.29 4.80
C LEU A 226 -10.27 16.03 4.54
N ASP A 227 -9.99 17.09 5.30
CA ASP A 227 -8.76 17.88 5.15
C ASP A 227 -7.50 17.07 5.51
N ASN A 228 -7.62 16.18 6.49
CA ASN A 228 -6.58 15.26 6.92
C ASN A 228 -7.15 13.86 7.22
N PRO A 229 -7.20 12.97 6.21
CA PRO A 229 -7.68 11.60 6.40
C PRO A 229 -6.92 10.79 7.45
N ASN A 230 -5.68 11.15 7.78
CA ASN A 230 -4.93 10.45 8.83
C ASN A 230 -5.53 10.66 10.23
N LEU A 231 -6.50 11.59 10.41
CA LEU A 231 -7.28 11.69 11.65
C LEU A 231 -8.06 10.41 11.96
N PHE A 232 -8.58 9.70 10.95
CA PHE A 232 -9.22 8.40 11.17
C PHE A 232 -8.30 7.39 11.85
N LEU A 233 -6.99 7.49 11.64
CA LEU A 233 -6.02 6.62 12.27
C LEU A 233 -5.72 7.08 13.71
N THR A 234 -5.46 8.38 13.90
CA THR A 234 -5.11 8.92 15.22
C THR A 234 -6.25 8.88 16.22
N ASP A 235 -7.49 9.04 15.76
CA ASP A 235 -8.68 9.00 16.62
C ASP A 235 -8.86 7.60 17.23
N VAL A 236 -8.57 6.55 16.46
CA VAL A 236 -8.62 5.16 16.96
C VAL A 236 -7.58 4.91 18.06
N LEU A 237 -6.45 5.61 18.04
CA LEU A 237 -5.38 5.46 19.04
C LEU A 237 -5.72 6.14 20.38
N ALA A 238 -6.60 7.14 20.40
CA ALA A 238 -6.90 7.92 21.60
C ALA A 238 -7.43 7.07 22.77
N ASP A 239 -8.10 5.96 22.45
CA ASP A 239 -8.68 5.01 23.40
C ASP A 239 -7.80 3.77 23.62
N GLN A 240 -6.52 3.79 23.19
CA GLN A 240 -5.62 2.64 23.22
C GLN A 240 -4.30 3.00 23.90
N THR A 241 -3.64 1.99 24.47
CA THR A 241 -2.26 2.10 24.95
C THR A 241 -1.38 1.27 24.05
N ILE A 242 -0.66 1.91 23.13
CA ILE A 242 0.32 1.24 22.27
C ILE A 242 1.65 1.13 23.01
N THR A 243 2.25 -0.06 22.94
CA THR A 243 3.52 -0.36 23.61
C THR A 243 4.63 -0.73 22.63
N GLU A 244 4.25 -1.14 21.43
CA GLU A 244 5.18 -1.51 20.36
C GLU A 244 4.52 -1.33 19.00
N THR A 245 5.30 -0.82 18.05
CA THR A 245 4.89 -0.63 16.66
C THR A 245 6.00 -1.09 15.74
N VAL A 246 5.69 -1.99 14.81
CA VAL A 246 6.49 -2.20 13.60
C VAL A 246 6.03 -1.23 12.53
N VAL A 247 6.96 -0.46 11.97
CA VAL A 247 6.70 0.54 10.95
C VAL A 247 7.30 0.08 9.63
N LEU A 248 6.51 0.11 8.56
CA LEU A 248 6.99 -0.06 7.18
C LEU A 248 6.76 1.26 6.44
N VAL A 249 7.84 1.95 6.04
CA VAL A 249 7.77 3.18 5.24
C VAL A 249 8.14 2.83 3.81
N LEU A 250 7.27 3.12 2.84
CA LEU A 250 7.40 2.69 1.45
C LEU A 250 7.12 3.83 0.48
N SER A 251 7.93 3.95 -0.57
CA SER A 251 7.75 4.91 -1.65
C SER A 251 8.14 4.29 -3.00
N SER A 252 7.40 4.62 -4.06
CA SER A 252 7.83 4.31 -5.43
C SER A 252 8.87 5.30 -5.96
N ASP A 253 9.11 6.41 -5.25
CA ASP A 253 10.02 7.47 -5.65
C ASP A 253 11.32 7.38 -4.86
N SER A 254 12.33 6.76 -5.48
CA SER A 254 13.69 6.64 -4.95
C SER A 254 14.48 7.96 -5.02
N THR A 255 13.95 8.99 -5.69
CA THR A 255 14.64 10.29 -5.85
C THR A 255 14.40 11.26 -4.70
N LEU A 256 13.48 10.93 -3.78
CA LEU A 256 13.20 11.76 -2.61
C LEU A 256 14.42 11.85 -1.67
N PRO A 257 14.66 13.01 -1.05
CA PRO A 257 15.73 13.15 -0.07
C PRO A 257 15.60 12.14 1.09
N GLY A 258 16.64 11.34 1.30
CA GLY A 258 16.66 10.33 2.36
C GLY A 258 15.95 9.02 2.02
N SER A 259 15.58 8.80 0.76
CA SER A 259 15.11 7.49 0.27
C SER A 259 16.17 6.41 0.51
N VAL A 260 15.69 5.24 0.93
CA VAL A 260 16.49 4.03 1.14
C VAL A 260 15.65 2.85 0.64
N PRO A 261 16.03 2.17 -0.46
CA PRO A 261 17.19 2.47 -1.29
C PRO A 261 16.98 3.77 -2.08
N ASP A 262 18.07 4.41 -2.50
CA ASP A 262 18.03 5.63 -3.34
C ASP A 262 17.98 5.31 -4.85
N VAL A 263 17.80 4.03 -5.18
CA VAL A 263 17.70 3.50 -6.54
C VAL A 263 16.58 2.48 -6.69
N GLY A 264 16.03 2.38 -7.91
CA GLY A 264 14.96 1.44 -8.25
C GLY A 264 13.56 1.97 -7.92
N GLY A 265 12.58 1.07 -7.87
CA GLY A 265 11.18 1.42 -7.61
C GLY A 265 10.47 2.01 -8.84
N GLY A 266 9.26 2.51 -8.61
CA GLY A 266 8.49 3.26 -9.60
C GLY A 266 7.07 2.75 -9.80
N THR A 267 6.39 3.34 -10.77
CA THR A 267 5.06 2.97 -11.22
C THR A 267 5.09 2.68 -12.72
N ALA A 268 4.20 1.81 -13.20
CA ALA A 268 4.00 1.59 -14.62
C ALA A 268 2.51 1.66 -14.95
N ASN A 269 2.17 2.57 -15.87
CA ASN A 269 0.79 2.85 -16.27
C ASN A 269 0.48 2.21 -17.64
N ILE A 270 -0.74 1.73 -17.85
CA ILE A 270 -1.22 1.36 -19.19
C ILE A 270 -1.36 2.59 -20.09
N ALA A 271 -1.42 2.36 -21.41
CA ALA A 271 -1.48 3.42 -22.41
C ALA A 271 -2.65 4.40 -22.23
N PHE A 272 -3.80 3.94 -21.71
CA PHE A 272 -4.94 4.81 -21.44
C PHE A 272 -4.61 5.86 -20.37
N LEU A 273 -3.97 5.45 -19.28
CA LEU A 273 -3.60 6.33 -18.17
C LEU A 273 -2.48 7.29 -18.58
N ALA A 274 -1.40 6.74 -19.18
CA ALA A 274 -0.24 7.52 -19.62
C ALA A 274 -0.58 8.53 -20.73
N GLY A 275 -1.51 8.17 -21.62
CA GLY A 275 -1.89 9.00 -22.75
C GLY A 275 -0.76 9.18 -23.78
N LYS A 276 -0.99 10.07 -24.76
CA LYS A 276 0.00 10.49 -25.76
C LYS A 276 -0.17 11.97 -26.05
N GLY A 277 0.90 12.60 -26.55
CA GLY A 277 0.90 14.03 -26.87
C GLY A 277 1.03 14.92 -25.63
N VAL A 278 0.85 16.21 -25.82
CA VAL A 278 0.88 17.22 -24.77
C VAL A 278 -0.39 18.07 -24.82
N PRO A 279 -0.88 18.58 -23.68
CA PRO A 279 -2.04 19.47 -23.69
C PRO A 279 -1.86 20.66 -24.65
N PRO A 280 -2.93 21.10 -25.37
CA PRO A 280 -4.29 20.54 -25.35
C PRO A 280 -4.51 19.41 -26.37
N ALA A 281 -3.53 19.07 -27.20
CA ALA A 281 -3.67 18.07 -28.28
C ALA A 281 -3.61 16.62 -27.77
N GLY A 282 -3.25 16.42 -26.51
CA GLY A 282 -3.11 15.12 -25.85
C GLY A 282 -2.73 15.28 -24.39
N GLY A 283 -2.18 14.23 -23.79
CA GLY A 283 -1.82 14.18 -22.39
C GLY A 283 -2.41 12.96 -21.68
N PRO A 284 -2.02 12.74 -20.41
CA PRO A 284 -2.51 11.61 -19.63
C PRO A 284 -3.99 11.77 -19.27
N ASN A 285 -4.73 10.65 -19.23
CA ASN A 285 -6.07 10.65 -18.64
C ASN A 285 -5.97 10.65 -17.11
N ALA A 286 -4.99 9.95 -16.55
CA ALA A 286 -4.68 9.89 -15.11
C ALA A 286 -3.35 9.14 -14.90
N ASN A 287 -2.23 9.78 -15.23
CA ASN A 287 -0.92 9.15 -15.07
C ASN A 287 -0.59 9.03 -13.59
N THR A 288 -0.13 7.89 -13.10
CA THR A 288 0.30 7.74 -11.71
C THR A 288 1.81 7.91 -11.62
N PRO A 289 2.37 9.10 -11.32
CA PRO A 289 3.83 9.28 -11.21
C PRO A 289 4.43 8.63 -9.96
N ARG A 290 3.70 8.63 -8.83
CA ARG A 290 4.22 8.12 -7.55
C ARG A 290 3.14 7.65 -6.59
N VAL A 291 3.53 6.72 -5.74
CA VAL A 291 2.75 6.18 -4.63
C VAL A 291 3.66 6.06 -3.41
N SER A 292 3.12 6.41 -2.25
CA SER A 292 3.77 6.19 -0.96
C SER A 292 2.80 5.55 0.02
N ALA A 293 3.30 4.73 0.94
CA ALA A 293 2.51 4.15 2.00
C ALA A 293 3.32 4.02 3.29
N VAL A 294 2.64 4.13 4.43
CA VAL A 294 3.18 3.75 5.73
C VAL A 294 2.23 2.75 6.37
N PHE A 295 2.79 1.64 6.86
CA PHE A 295 2.06 0.64 7.63
C PHE A 295 2.59 0.65 9.07
N TRP A 296 1.67 0.54 10.02
CA TRP A 296 1.95 0.39 11.45
C TRP A 296 1.29 -0.90 11.93
N ILE A 297 2.08 -1.88 12.35
CA ILE A 297 1.61 -3.08 13.04
C ILE A 297 1.83 -2.86 14.52
N GLU A 298 0.74 -2.75 15.28
CA GLU A 298 0.80 -2.20 16.63
C GLU A 298 0.28 -3.21 17.66
N ARG A 299 0.99 -3.29 18.78
CA ARG A 299 0.67 -4.12 19.93
C ARG A 299 0.47 -3.24 21.16
N GLY A 300 -0.47 -3.64 22.02
CA GLY A 300 -0.78 -2.88 23.21
C GLY A 300 -2.01 -3.38 23.94
N ALA A 301 -2.80 -2.44 24.47
CA ALA A 301 -4.08 -2.70 25.10
C ALA A 301 -5.19 -1.78 24.55
N ASP A 302 -6.41 -2.31 24.43
CA ASP A 302 -7.60 -1.50 24.16
C ASP A 302 -8.05 -0.70 25.39
N LYS A 303 -9.12 0.10 25.23
CA LYS A 303 -9.72 0.91 26.31
C LYS A 303 -10.12 0.12 27.56
N ASP A 304 -10.35 -1.19 27.43
CA ASP A 304 -10.76 -2.07 28.51
C ASP A 304 -9.55 -2.85 29.09
N GLY A 305 -8.33 -2.54 28.64
CA GLY A 305 -7.08 -3.18 29.06
C GLY A 305 -6.84 -4.55 28.43
N LYS A 306 -7.59 -4.93 27.38
CA LYS A 306 -7.42 -6.24 26.72
C LYS A 306 -6.29 -6.20 25.70
N PRO A 307 -5.55 -7.31 25.51
CA PRO A 307 -4.48 -7.38 24.52
C PRO A 307 -4.94 -6.96 23.12
N LEU A 308 -4.12 -6.14 22.48
CA LEU A 308 -4.42 -5.49 21.22
C LEU A 308 -3.39 -5.86 20.16
N LEU A 309 -3.89 -6.16 18.94
CA LEU A 309 -3.09 -6.22 17.72
C LEU A 309 -3.86 -5.53 16.60
N GLN A 310 -3.26 -4.55 15.93
CA GLN A 310 -3.82 -3.88 14.75
C GLN A 310 -2.80 -3.72 13.64
N LEU A 311 -3.33 -3.53 12.44
CA LEU A 311 -2.64 -3.00 11.29
C LEU A 311 -3.33 -1.69 10.89
N GLN A 312 -2.66 -0.56 11.08
CA GLN A 312 -3.05 0.71 10.48
C GLN A 312 -2.21 0.97 9.24
N TYR A 313 -2.78 1.62 8.23
CA TYR A 313 -1.98 2.13 7.12
C TYR A 313 -2.55 3.43 6.56
N THR A 314 -1.65 4.22 5.98
CA THR A 314 -1.98 5.35 5.11
C THR A 314 -1.29 5.13 3.77
N GLN A 315 -2.02 5.34 2.68
CA GLN A 315 -1.49 5.31 1.32
C GLN A 315 -1.87 6.60 0.61
N ARG A 316 -0.87 7.21 -0.03
CA ARG A 316 -1.05 8.39 -0.86
C ARG A 316 -0.61 8.09 -2.28
N VAL A 317 -1.55 8.17 -3.21
CA VAL A 317 -1.33 8.02 -4.66
C VAL A 317 -1.46 9.39 -5.30
N ILE A 318 -0.49 9.77 -6.14
CA ILE A 318 -0.62 10.98 -6.94
C ILE A 318 -1.07 10.59 -8.34
N LEU A 319 -2.13 11.21 -8.83
CA LEU A 319 -2.53 11.12 -10.23
C LEU A 319 -2.30 12.46 -10.92
N ASP A 320 -1.69 12.45 -12.10
CA ASP A 320 -1.46 13.61 -12.94
C ASP A 320 -2.48 13.61 -14.08
N PHE A 321 -3.33 14.63 -14.10
CA PHE A 321 -4.22 14.92 -15.21
C PHE A 321 -4.66 16.39 -15.18
N ASN A 322 -5.09 16.90 -16.33
CA ASN A 322 -5.58 18.29 -16.46
C ASN A 322 -4.60 19.35 -15.91
N GLY A 323 -3.28 19.10 -16.05
CA GLY A 323 -2.22 20.03 -15.63
C GLY A 323 -1.90 20.04 -14.13
N LEU A 324 -2.57 19.22 -13.32
CA LEU A 324 -2.40 19.16 -11.87
C LEU A 324 -2.01 17.75 -11.42
N SER A 325 -1.33 17.70 -10.28
CA SER A 325 -1.11 16.51 -9.47
C SER A 325 -2.19 16.46 -8.40
N TRP A 326 -2.91 15.34 -8.36
CA TRP A 326 -4.10 15.14 -7.54
C TRP A 326 -3.83 14.07 -6.47
N PRO A 327 -3.73 14.44 -5.19
CA PRO A 327 -3.57 13.48 -4.11
C PRO A 327 -4.81 12.62 -3.90
N HIS A 328 -4.59 11.31 -3.85
CA HIS A 328 -5.58 10.31 -3.46
C HIS A 328 -5.11 9.70 -2.16
N VAL A 329 -5.98 9.60 -1.19
CA VAL A 329 -5.62 9.14 0.15
C VAL A 329 -6.54 8.01 0.57
N THR A 330 -5.94 6.90 0.96
CA THR A 330 -6.63 5.74 1.54
C THR A 330 -6.03 5.47 2.90
N VAL A 331 -6.88 5.32 3.91
CA VAL A 331 -6.49 5.00 5.29
C VAL A 331 -7.38 3.88 5.82
N ALA A 332 -6.82 2.99 6.63
CA ALA A 332 -7.63 1.97 7.30
C ALA A 332 -7.03 1.54 8.64
N THR A 333 -7.90 1.09 9.55
CA THR A 333 -7.51 0.41 10.79
C THR A 333 -8.09 -1.00 10.80
N LEU A 334 -7.23 -2.00 10.77
CA LEU A 334 -7.60 -3.40 10.60
C LEU A 334 -7.21 -4.24 11.81
N ARG A 335 -8.00 -5.26 12.10
CA ARG A 335 -7.74 -6.26 13.14
C ARG A 335 -7.56 -7.63 12.52
N PRO A 336 -6.71 -8.51 13.10
CA PRO A 336 -6.63 -9.87 12.64
C PRO A 336 -7.98 -10.56 12.86
N ILE A 337 -8.44 -11.31 11.87
CA ILE A 337 -9.62 -12.17 12.01
C ILE A 337 -9.17 -13.61 12.21
N ASP A 338 -9.90 -14.35 13.04
CA ASP A 338 -9.66 -15.78 13.21
C ASP A 338 -9.97 -16.48 11.87
N PRO A 339 -9.05 -17.29 11.32
CA PRO A 339 -9.28 -18.02 10.07
C PRO A 339 -10.58 -18.85 10.07
N SER A 340 -11.07 -19.28 11.24
CA SER A 340 -12.32 -20.01 11.40
C SER A 340 -13.59 -19.18 11.19
N THR A 341 -13.48 -17.86 11.12
CA THR A 341 -14.59 -16.92 10.92
C THR A 341 -14.77 -16.47 9.47
N VAL A 342 -13.89 -16.93 8.57
CA VAL A 342 -13.98 -16.68 7.12
C VAL A 342 -14.71 -17.87 6.47
N ALA A 343 -16.04 -17.86 6.53
CA ALA A 343 -16.91 -18.87 5.89
C ALA A 343 -17.92 -18.20 4.96
#